data_AF-A0A4R5W811-F1
#
_entry.id   AF-A0A4R5W811-F1
#
_cell.length_a   1.000
_cell.length_b   1.000
_cell.length_c   1.000
_cell.angle_alpha   90.00
_cell.angle_beta   90.00
_cell.angle_gamma   90.00
#
_symmetry.space_group_name_H-M   'P 1'
#
loop_
_entity.id
_entity.type
_entity.pdbx_description
1 polymer ?
#
loop_
_entity_poly.entity_id
_entity_poly.type
_entity_poly.pdbx_seq_one_letter_code
_entity_poly.pdbx_strand_id
1 'polypeptide(L)'
;MAFRAALIEETAAFGDIIRTADLDTPVPACPGWTLKQLLKHVGRGNRWCAQIVAEHRREPLDPREVRDGKPPEDLDGAIDWLNAGAQALIDAVEHVGSDAKVWTFIGPKPAGWWIRRRLHEQTVHRADALLALGLPFVLDPELAADGVTETLERVAMMAPAGDPPLERGRSLHLHAAESELGPTGEWLVVNDEDGLGWSHQHAKGDAAVRGPVTGLLLAVNRRQTVEEAGLELIGDAAVWQRWVDHSAF
;
A
#
# COMPACT_ATOMS: atom_id res chain seq x y z
N MET A 1 -6.74 -15.12 1.28
CA MET A 1 -6.54 -14.12 2.34
C MET A 1 -7.86 -13.49 2.80
N ALA A 2 -8.06 -13.34 4.11
CA ALA A 2 -9.23 -12.67 4.68
C ALA A 2 -8.95 -11.18 4.96
N PHE A 3 -9.08 -10.32 3.94
CA PHE A 3 -8.68 -8.91 4.01
C PHE A 3 -9.26 -8.10 5.17
N ARG A 4 -10.49 -8.42 5.61
CA ARG A 4 -11.13 -7.78 6.77
C ARG A 4 -10.36 -8.02 8.06
N ALA A 5 -10.02 -9.29 8.34
CA ALA A 5 -9.28 -9.67 9.54
C ALA A 5 -7.86 -9.08 9.51
N ALA A 6 -7.18 -9.21 8.37
CA ALA A 6 -5.85 -8.64 8.19
C ALA A 6 -5.82 -7.12 8.41
N LEU A 7 -6.84 -6.38 7.96
CA LEU A 7 -6.92 -4.93 8.20
C LEU A 7 -7.02 -4.61 9.70
N ILE A 8 -7.82 -5.35 10.46
CA ILE A 8 -7.90 -5.17 11.92
C ILE A 8 -6.55 -5.48 12.58
N GLU A 9 -5.94 -6.60 12.23
CA GLU A 9 -4.66 -7.07 12.79
C GLU A 9 -3.52 -6.08 12.50
N GLU A 10 -3.38 -5.63 11.24
CA GLU A 10 -2.36 -4.66 10.85
C GLU A 10 -2.59 -3.27 11.47
N THR A 11 -3.85 -2.89 11.69
CA THR A 11 -4.20 -1.64 12.39
C THR A 11 -3.84 -1.70 13.88
N ALA A 12 -4.16 -2.82 14.54
CA ALA A 12 -3.82 -3.05 15.94
C ALA A 12 -2.31 -3.10 16.16
N ALA A 13 -1.57 -3.84 15.32
CA ALA A 13 -0.11 -3.93 15.39
C ALA A 13 0.56 -2.56 15.21
N PHE A 14 0.04 -1.72 14.32
CA PHE A 14 0.49 -0.33 14.21
C PHE A 14 0.18 0.50 15.46
N GLY A 15 -1.02 0.35 16.03
CA GLY A 15 -1.41 0.99 17.29
C GLY A 15 -0.49 0.63 18.46
N ASP A 16 -0.05 -0.64 18.56
CA ASP A 16 0.87 -1.11 19.60
C ASP A 16 2.27 -0.50 19.48
N ILE A 17 2.75 -0.29 18.25
CA ILE A 17 4.01 0.44 17.99
C ILE A 17 3.85 1.89 18.47
N ILE A 18 2.78 2.55 18.06
CA ILE A 18 2.50 3.95 18.41
C ILE A 18 2.36 4.13 19.93
N ARG A 19 1.80 3.15 20.65
CA ARG A 19 1.64 3.18 22.11
C ARG A 19 2.96 3.31 22.86
N THR A 20 4.04 2.76 22.30
CA THR A 20 5.34 2.63 22.99
C THR A 20 6.42 3.55 22.43
N ALA A 21 6.17 4.22 21.31
CA ALA A 21 7.12 5.09 20.63
C ALA A 21 7.00 6.56 21.05
N ASP A 22 8.08 7.33 20.83
CA ASP A 22 8.02 8.79 20.87
C ASP A 22 7.28 9.31 19.63
N LEU A 23 6.14 9.97 19.84
CA LEU A 23 5.28 10.46 18.75
C LEU A 23 5.92 11.57 17.90
N ASP A 24 6.97 12.24 18.41
CA ASP A 24 7.72 13.25 17.68
C ASP A 24 8.87 12.64 16.84
N THR A 25 9.05 11.32 16.88
CA THR A 25 10.00 10.59 16.03
C THR A 25 9.70 10.88 14.55
N PRO A 26 10.67 11.43 13.79
CA PRO A 26 10.51 11.65 12.35
C PRO A 26 10.34 10.34 11.59
N VAL A 27 9.57 10.36 10.49
CA VAL A 27 9.34 9.21 9.62
C VAL A 27 10.04 9.47 8.28
N PRO A 28 11.26 8.97 8.04
CA PRO A 28 12.05 9.32 6.85
C PRO A 28 11.35 8.99 5.52
N ALA A 29 10.59 7.88 5.46
CA ALA A 29 9.82 7.47 4.29
C ALA A 29 8.60 8.38 4.00
N CYS A 30 8.22 9.24 4.95
CA CYS A 30 7.17 10.24 4.81
C CYS A 30 7.74 11.63 5.18
N PRO A 31 8.52 12.28 4.29
CA PRO A 31 9.27 13.48 4.62
C PRO A 31 8.39 14.59 5.25
N GLY A 32 8.87 15.12 6.37
CA GLY A 32 8.17 16.15 7.15
C GLY A 32 7.08 15.60 8.09
N TRP A 33 6.91 14.28 8.16
CA TRP A 33 5.99 13.64 9.09
C TRP A 33 6.70 13.08 10.32
N THR A 34 6.02 13.10 11.45
CA THR A 34 6.33 12.34 12.66
C THR A 34 5.36 11.16 12.83
N LEU A 35 5.64 10.25 13.77
CA LEU A 35 4.72 9.16 14.10
C LEU A 35 3.31 9.65 14.49
N LYS A 36 3.21 10.82 15.13
CA LYS A 36 1.92 11.50 15.39
C LYS A 36 1.14 11.80 14.11
N GLN A 37 1.83 12.33 13.10
CA GLN A 37 1.21 12.68 11.82
C GLN A 37 0.84 11.42 11.03
N LEU A 38 1.68 10.38 11.10
CA LEU A 38 1.41 9.07 10.50
C LEU A 38 0.16 8.42 11.12
N LEU A 39 0.04 8.39 12.46
CA LEU A 39 -1.14 7.91 13.17
C LEU A 39 -2.42 8.61 12.70
N LYS A 40 -2.37 9.95 12.67
CA LYS A 40 -3.51 10.77 12.24
C LYS A 40 -3.86 10.52 10.77
N HIS A 41 -2.87 10.36 9.90
CA HIS A 41 -3.09 10.08 8.48
C HIS A 41 -3.85 8.77 8.30
N VAL A 42 -3.33 7.70 8.88
CA VAL A 42 -3.86 6.34 8.75
C VAL A 42 -5.28 6.23 9.33
N GLY A 43 -5.49 6.68 10.57
CA GLY A 43 -6.80 6.59 11.20
C GLY A 43 -7.87 7.44 10.50
N ARG A 44 -7.51 8.63 10.01
CA ARG A 44 -8.43 9.47 9.22
C ARG A 44 -8.71 8.83 7.86
N GLY A 45 -7.72 8.19 7.23
CA GLY A 45 -7.87 7.48 5.97
C GLY A 45 -8.93 6.39 6.04
N ASN A 46 -8.92 5.59 7.11
CA ASN A 46 -9.95 4.57 7.33
C ASN A 46 -11.36 5.19 7.44
N ARG A 47 -11.52 6.29 8.20
CA ARG A 47 -12.81 7.01 8.31
C ARG A 47 -13.25 7.65 7.01
N TRP A 48 -12.31 8.20 6.25
CA TRP A 48 -12.58 8.81 4.95
C TRP A 48 -13.16 7.79 3.97
N CYS A 49 -12.56 6.60 3.90
CA CYS A 49 -13.09 5.49 3.10
C CYS A 49 -14.44 4.98 3.63
N ALA A 50 -14.58 4.84 4.96
CA ALA A 50 -15.85 4.42 5.56
C ALA A 50 -17.00 5.38 5.19
N GLN A 51 -16.75 6.69 5.24
CA GLN A 51 -17.74 7.71 4.87
C GLN A 51 -18.05 7.69 3.37
N ILE A 52 -17.05 7.53 2.51
CA ILE A 52 -17.26 7.35 1.05
C ILE A 52 -18.21 6.18 0.78
N VAL A 53 -17.97 5.04 1.45
CA VAL A 53 -18.78 3.84 1.30
C VAL A 53 -20.19 4.06 1.85
N ALA A 54 -20.32 4.49 3.09
CA ALA A 54 -21.62 4.66 3.76
C ALA A 54 -22.53 5.66 3.01
N GLU A 55 -21.96 6.73 2.45
CA GLU A 55 -22.69 7.73 1.69
C GLU A 55 -22.86 7.38 0.20
N HIS A 56 -22.37 6.23 -0.27
CA HIS A 56 -22.35 5.83 -1.69
C HIS A 56 -21.81 6.94 -2.61
N ARG A 57 -20.73 7.60 -2.19
CA ARG A 57 -20.25 8.79 -2.91
C ARG A 57 -19.83 8.42 -4.32
N ARG A 58 -20.17 9.29 -5.27
CA ARG A 58 -19.72 9.23 -6.68
C ARG A 58 -18.62 10.24 -7.00
N GLU A 59 -18.30 11.08 -6.03
CA GLU A 59 -17.34 12.18 -6.12
C GLU A 59 -16.38 12.15 -4.92
N PRO A 60 -15.18 12.76 -5.04
CA PRO A 60 -14.22 12.84 -3.95
C PRO A 60 -14.84 13.43 -2.67
N LEU A 61 -14.38 12.97 -1.51
CA LEU A 61 -14.67 13.58 -0.20
C LEU A 61 -13.47 14.45 0.20
N ASP A 62 -13.67 15.72 0.59
CA ASP A 62 -12.57 16.51 1.15
C ASP A 62 -12.14 15.89 2.50
N PRO A 63 -10.85 15.59 2.72
CA PRO A 63 -10.35 15.10 4.01
C PRO A 63 -10.67 15.97 5.23
N ARG A 64 -11.11 17.23 5.04
CA ARG A 64 -11.59 18.14 6.10
C ARG A 64 -13.04 17.89 6.50
N GLU A 65 -13.82 17.25 5.63
CA GLU A 65 -15.24 16.93 5.84
C GLU A 65 -15.46 15.53 6.44
N VAL A 66 -14.37 14.83 6.75
CA VAL A 66 -14.42 13.50 7.39
C VAL A 66 -15.01 13.64 8.80
N ARG A 67 -16.15 13.00 9.02
CA ARG A 67 -16.78 12.91 10.34
C ARG A 67 -15.83 12.22 11.31
N ASP A 68 -15.66 12.81 12.49
CA ASP A 68 -14.70 12.36 13.50
C ASP A 68 -13.28 12.16 12.94
N GLY A 69 -12.88 12.98 11.96
CA GLY A 69 -11.60 12.85 11.25
C GLY A 69 -10.35 13.29 12.02
N LYS A 70 -10.45 13.56 13.32
CA LYS A 70 -9.33 13.94 14.18
C LYS A 70 -9.26 12.99 15.39
N PRO A 71 -8.07 12.52 15.78
CA PRO A 71 -7.92 11.72 16.99
C PRO A 71 -8.16 12.58 18.24
N PRO A 72 -8.60 11.96 19.35
CA PRO A 72 -8.48 12.52 20.70
C PRO A 72 -7.05 12.97 21.04
N GLU A 73 -6.92 13.82 22.07
CA GLU A 73 -5.61 14.33 22.50
C GLU A 73 -4.82 13.31 23.31
N ASP A 74 -5.50 12.45 24.07
CA ASP A 74 -4.88 11.36 24.82
C ASP A 74 -4.54 10.18 23.90
N LEU A 75 -3.41 9.53 24.20
CA LEU A 75 -2.84 8.49 23.34
C LEU A 75 -3.73 7.24 23.25
N ASP A 76 -4.28 6.79 24.38
CA ASP A 76 -5.15 5.60 24.40
C ASP A 76 -6.42 5.84 23.57
N GLY A 77 -7.07 7.00 23.73
CA GLY A 77 -8.19 7.41 22.91
C GLY A 77 -7.83 7.58 21.43
N ALA A 78 -6.61 8.03 21.10
CA ALA A 78 -6.13 8.10 19.72
C ALA A 78 -5.92 6.71 19.08
N ILE A 79 -5.47 5.73 19.86
CA ILE A 79 -5.32 4.33 19.41
C ILE A 79 -6.69 3.67 19.25
N ASP A 80 -7.61 3.87 20.19
CA ASP A 80 -9.00 3.40 20.06
C ASP A 80 -9.69 4.01 18.84
N TRP A 81 -9.46 5.30 18.60
CA TRP A 81 -9.96 6.01 17.42
C TRP A 81 -9.42 5.40 16.11
N LEU A 82 -8.13 5.10 16.05
CA LEU A 82 -7.47 4.43 14.92
C LEU A 82 -8.13 3.06 14.64
N ASN A 83 -8.21 2.20 15.66
CA ASN A 83 -8.77 0.84 15.55
C ASN A 83 -10.24 0.86 15.14
N ALA A 84 -11.05 1.75 15.75
CA ALA A 84 -12.45 1.94 15.39
C ALA A 84 -12.62 2.40 13.92
N GLY A 85 -11.59 3.00 13.30
CA GLY A 85 -11.65 3.39 11.90
C GLY A 85 -11.60 2.23 10.94
N ALA A 86 -10.71 1.28 11.20
CA ALA A 86 -10.65 0.05 10.42
C ALA A 86 -12.00 -0.70 10.50
N GLN A 87 -12.56 -0.82 11.70
CA GLN A 87 -13.88 -1.45 11.90
C GLN A 87 -15.00 -0.67 11.19
N ALA A 88 -15.03 0.67 11.27
CA ALA A 88 -16.04 1.48 10.62
C ALA A 88 -16.07 1.30 9.09
N LEU A 89 -14.91 1.09 8.44
CA LEU A 89 -14.86 0.78 7.02
C LEU A 89 -15.46 -0.61 6.73
N ILE A 90 -15.10 -1.61 7.52
CA ILE A 90 -15.60 -2.98 7.39
C ILE A 90 -17.14 -2.98 7.52
N ASP A 91 -17.66 -2.31 8.55
CA ASP A 91 -19.09 -2.17 8.84
C ASP A 91 -19.81 -1.44 7.69
N ALA A 92 -19.23 -0.36 7.17
CA ALA A 92 -19.81 0.38 6.05
C ALA A 92 -19.94 -0.50 4.80
N VAL A 93 -18.91 -1.29 4.48
CA VAL A 93 -18.95 -2.21 3.34
C VAL A 93 -19.91 -3.37 3.57
N GLU A 94 -20.04 -3.87 4.80
CA GLU A 94 -21.03 -4.89 5.17
C GLU A 94 -22.46 -4.38 5.01
N HIS A 95 -22.73 -3.16 5.47
CA HIS A 95 -24.05 -2.55 5.38
C HIS A 95 -24.47 -2.25 3.94
N VAL A 96 -23.54 -1.70 3.15
CA VAL A 96 -23.78 -1.28 1.76
C VAL A 96 -23.73 -2.44 0.77
N GLY A 97 -22.94 -3.47 1.08
CA GLY A 97 -22.64 -4.58 0.20
C GLY A 97 -21.31 -4.38 -0.55
N SER A 98 -20.50 -5.45 -0.61
CA SER A 98 -19.15 -5.41 -1.18
C SER A 98 -19.09 -4.97 -2.65
N ASP A 99 -20.14 -5.27 -3.42
CA ASP A 99 -20.20 -5.01 -4.87
C ASP A 99 -20.77 -3.62 -5.22
N ALA A 100 -21.22 -2.85 -4.22
CA ALA A 100 -21.75 -1.52 -4.46
C ALA A 100 -20.67 -0.62 -5.09
N LYS A 101 -21.01 0.04 -6.20
CA LYS A 101 -20.11 0.95 -6.90
C LYS A 101 -19.98 2.25 -6.11
N VAL A 102 -18.76 2.57 -5.68
CA VAL A 102 -18.41 3.80 -4.97
C VAL A 102 -17.23 4.49 -5.64
N TRP A 103 -17.05 5.77 -5.37
CA TRP A 103 -15.92 6.54 -5.84
C TRP A 103 -14.60 6.04 -5.23
N THR A 104 -13.54 6.03 -6.05
CA THR A 104 -12.14 5.88 -5.64
C THR A 104 -11.27 6.82 -6.47
N PHE A 105 -10.03 7.03 -6.06
CA PHE A 105 -9.07 7.86 -6.81
C PHE A 105 -8.60 7.21 -8.14
N ILE A 106 -8.90 5.94 -8.38
CA ILE A 106 -8.67 5.23 -9.66
C ILE A 106 -9.97 4.96 -10.44
N GLY A 107 -11.01 5.77 -10.18
CA GLY A 107 -12.34 5.63 -10.78
C GLY A 107 -13.29 4.73 -9.97
N PRO A 108 -14.56 4.56 -10.40
CA PRO A 108 -15.55 3.80 -9.63
C PRO A 108 -15.19 2.31 -9.47
N LYS A 109 -15.15 1.82 -8.23
CA LYS A 109 -14.84 0.43 -7.87
C LYS A 109 -15.90 -0.14 -6.92
N PRO A 110 -16.00 -1.47 -6.77
CA PRO A 110 -16.75 -2.10 -5.68
C PRO A 110 -16.31 -1.58 -4.31
N ALA A 111 -17.23 -1.42 -3.36
CA ALA A 111 -16.94 -0.94 -2.01
C ALA A 111 -15.89 -1.80 -1.28
N GLY A 112 -15.89 -3.12 -1.52
CA GLY A 112 -14.88 -4.04 -0.99
C GLY A 112 -13.44 -3.71 -1.42
N TRP A 113 -13.26 -2.97 -2.52
CA TRP A 113 -11.94 -2.51 -2.96
C TRP A 113 -11.27 -1.63 -1.90
N TRP A 114 -12.03 -0.79 -1.19
CA TRP A 114 -11.47 0.06 -0.14
C TRP A 114 -10.87 -0.74 1.01
N ILE A 115 -11.38 -1.93 1.33
CA ILE A 115 -10.80 -2.78 2.38
C ILE A 115 -9.41 -3.26 1.97
N ARG A 116 -9.26 -3.80 0.76
CA ARG A 116 -7.95 -4.24 0.23
C ARG A 116 -6.98 -3.05 0.14
N ARG A 117 -7.44 -1.90 -0.36
CA ARG A 117 -6.61 -0.70 -0.45
C ARG A 117 -6.14 -0.20 0.91
N ARG A 118 -7.05 -0.12 1.89
CA ARG A 118 -6.71 0.33 3.25
C ARG A 118 -5.79 -0.65 3.97
N LEU A 119 -5.95 -1.95 3.75
CA LEU A 119 -5.03 -2.96 4.26
C LEU A 119 -3.61 -2.68 3.78
N HIS A 120 -3.39 -2.54 2.47
CA HIS A 120 -2.03 -2.33 1.95
C HIS A 120 -1.42 -0.99 2.35
N GLU A 121 -2.23 0.07 2.46
CA GLU A 121 -1.74 1.34 3.02
C GLU A 121 -1.37 1.21 4.50
N GLN A 122 -2.21 0.54 5.29
CA GLN A 122 -1.95 0.26 6.70
C GLN A 122 -0.65 -0.52 6.88
N THR A 123 -0.46 -1.58 6.10
CA THR A 123 0.73 -2.43 6.11
C THR A 123 2.00 -1.63 5.78
N VAL A 124 1.98 -0.82 4.73
CA VAL A 124 3.14 0.01 4.34
C VAL A 124 3.43 1.08 5.41
N HIS A 125 2.42 1.72 5.98
CA HIS A 125 2.63 2.71 7.05
C HIS A 125 3.03 2.07 8.40
N ARG A 126 2.70 0.80 8.64
CA ARG A 126 3.29 0.04 9.74
C ARG A 126 4.77 -0.19 9.52
N ALA A 127 5.18 -0.51 8.28
CA ALA A 127 6.60 -0.57 7.94
C ALA A 127 7.27 0.79 8.12
N ASP A 128 6.66 1.90 7.69
CA ASP A 128 7.21 3.25 7.88
C ASP A 128 7.49 3.56 9.37
N ALA A 129 6.59 3.17 10.27
CA ALA A 129 6.78 3.34 11.71
C ALA A 129 7.92 2.47 12.27
N LEU A 130 8.01 1.20 11.88
CA LEU A 130 9.07 0.31 12.32
C LEU A 130 10.44 0.75 11.80
N LEU A 131 10.53 1.14 10.53
CA LEU A 131 11.75 1.67 9.92
C LEU A 131 12.21 2.97 10.60
N ALA A 132 11.28 3.88 10.94
CA ALA A 132 11.59 5.09 11.70
C ALA A 132 12.18 4.81 13.09
N LEU A 133 11.84 3.66 13.69
CA LEU A 133 12.34 3.19 14.98
C LEU A 133 13.56 2.27 14.86
N GLY A 134 14.04 1.99 13.63
CA GLY A 134 15.13 1.05 13.39
C GLY A 134 14.78 -0.40 13.73
N LEU A 135 13.50 -0.75 13.71
CA LEU A 135 12.98 -2.08 14.04
C LEU A 135 12.73 -2.91 12.77
N PRO A 136 12.87 -4.24 12.85
CA PRO A 136 12.60 -5.12 11.72
C PRO A 136 11.11 -5.13 11.36
N PHE A 137 10.80 -5.14 10.06
CA PHE A 137 9.46 -5.37 9.54
C PHE A 137 9.36 -6.80 9.00
N VAL A 138 8.40 -7.56 9.54
CA VAL A 138 8.06 -8.90 9.08
C VAL A 138 6.59 -8.89 8.69
N LEU A 139 6.28 -9.56 7.58
CA LEU A 139 4.96 -9.67 7.01
C LEU A 139 4.75 -11.10 6.48
N ASP A 140 3.50 -11.55 6.54
CA ASP A 140 3.10 -12.79 5.88
C ASP A 140 3.40 -12.72 4.37
N PRO A 141 4.05 -13.74 3.76
CA PRO A 141 4.41 -13.71 2.35
C PRO A 141 3.22 -13.55 1.39
N GLU A 142 2.06 -14.12 1.70
CA GLU A 142 0.87 -13.94 0.85
C GLU A 142 0.39 -12.48 0.91
N LEU A 143 0.42 -11.86 2.10
CA LEU A 143 0.07 -10.44 2.30
C LEU A 143 1.04 -9.51 1.57
N ALA A 144 2.34 -9.81 1.63
CA ALA A 144 3.34 -9.08 0.88
C ALA A 144 3.13 -9.19 -0.64
N ALA A 145 2.88 -10.40 -1.15
CA ALA A 145 2.62 -10.64 -2.57
C ALA A 145 1.36 -9.94 -3.07
N ASP A 146 0.27 -9.97 -2.31
CA ASP A 146 -0.95 -9.22 -2.65
C ASP A 146 -0.69 -7.70 -2.63
N GLY A 147 0.18 -7.21 -1.74
CA GLY A 147 0.56 -5.79 -1.67
C GLY A 147 1.41 -5.33 -2.84
N VAL A 148 2.34 -6.17 -3.32
CA VAL A 148 3.07 -5.93 -4.58
C VAL A 148 2.06 -5.85 -5.73
N THR A 149 1.14 -6.81 -5.79
CA THR A 149 0.09 -6.87 -6.81
C THR A 149 -0.80 -5.62 -6.82
N GLU A 150 -1.29 -5.19 -5.65
CA GLU A 150 -2.11 -3.97 -5.52
C GLU A 150 -1.35 -2.71 -5.92
N THR A 151 -0.05 -2.66 -5.61
CA THR A 151 0.82 -1.55 -6.03
C THR A 151 0.92 -1.50 -7.55
N LEU A 152 1.16 -2.64 -8.22
CA LEU A 152 1.22 -2.71 -9.67
C LEU A 152 -0.11 -2.34 -10.34
N GLU A 153 -1.25 -2.82 -9.81
CA GLU A 153 -2.59 -2.43 -10.28
C GLU A 153 -2.79 -0.92 -10.23
N ARG A 154 -2.42 -0.27 -9.13
CA ARG A 154 -2.52 1.19 -8.98
C ARG A 154 -1.60 1.92 -9.94
N VAL A 155 -0.34 1.50 -10.04
CA VAL A 155 0.63 2.14 -10.92
C VAL A 155 0.18 2.02 -12.38
N ALA A 156 -0.28 0.85 -12.83
CA ALA A 156 -0.83 0.67 -14.17
C ALA A 156 -2.01 1.59 -14.47
N MET A 157 -2.92 1.79 -13.50
CA MET A 157 -4.10 2.63 -13.66
C MET A 157 -3.81 4.14 -13.58
N MET A 158 -2.76 4.54 -12.87
CA MET A 158 -2.45 5.95 -12.59
C MET A 158 -1.25 6.48 -13.39
N ALA A 159 -0.49 5.62 -14.06
CA ALA A 159 0.67 6.01 -14.84
C ALA A 159 0.30 7.06 -15.90
N PRO A 160 0.99 8.22 -15.95
CA PRO A 160 0.71 9.22 -16.95
C PRO A 160 1.18 8.72 -18.32
N ALA A 161 0.33 8.84 -19.34
CA ALA A 161 0.66 8.38 -20.70
C ALA A 161 1.93 9.04 -21.29
N GLY A 162 2.23 10.27 -20.87
CA GLY A 162 3.39 11.03 -21.35
C GLY A 162 4.71 10.72 -20.63
N ASP A 163 4.67 10.11 -19.45
CA ASP A 163 5.87 9.83 -18.65
C ASP A 163 5.71 8.58 -17.77
N PRO A 164 5.48 7.40 -18.37
CA PRO A 164 5.19 6.18 -17.62
C PRO A 164 6.44 5.67 -16.89
N PRO A 165 6.27 4.93 -15.77
CA PRO A 165 7.38 4.39 -14.98
C PRO A 165 8.21 3.32 -15.70
N LEU A 166 7.69 2.79 -16.81
CA LEU A 166 8.39 1.90 -17.71
C LEU A 166 8.25 2.46 -19.12
N GLU A 167 9.35 2.62 -19.85
CA GLU A 167 9.28 3.13 -21.23
C GLU A 167 8.63 2.10 -22.16
N ARG A 168 8.03 2.58 -23.25
CA ARG A 168 7.38 1.69 -24.23
C ARG A 168 8.40 0.71 -24.83
N GLY A 169 8.03 -0.56 -24.90
CA GLY A 169 8.89 -1.66 -25.36
C GLY A 169 9.84 -2.21 -24.30
N ARG A 170 9.81 -1.68 -23.07
CA ARG A 170 10.59 -2.18 -21.94
C ARG A 170 9.77 -3.09 -21.04
N SER A 171 10.47 -3.93 -20.28
CA SER A 171 9.91 -4.92 -19.37
C SER A 171 10.67 -4.96 -18.03
N LEU A 172 9.93 -5.12 -16.94
CA LEU A 172 10.47 -5.29 -15.58
C LEU A 172 9.88 -6.56 -14.97
N HIS A 173 10.74 -7.45 -14.49
CA HIS A 173 10.34 -8.66 -13.80
C HIS A 173 10.57 -8.53 -12.30
N LEU A 174 9.56 -8.84 -11.48
CA LEU A 174 9.68 -8.96 -10.03
C LEU A 174 9.47 -10.43 -9.65
N HIS A 175 10.34 -10.97 -8.79
CA HIS A 175 10.32 -12.39 -8.42
C HIS A 175 10.62 -12.60 -6.94
N ALA A 176 9.62 -13.09 -6.21
CA ALA A 176 9.73 -13.47 -4.81
C ALA A 176 10.55 -14.75 -4.62
N ALA A 177 11.40 -14.79 -3.60
CA ALA A 177 12.21 -15.97 -3.29
C ALA A 177 11.38 -17.11 -2.64
N GLU A 178 10.23 -16.78 -2.08
CA GLU A 178 9.31 -17.68 -1.40
C GLU A 178 8.58 -18.59 -2.41
N SER A 179 9.10 -19.81 -2.58
CA SER A 179 8.58 -20.79 -3.56
C SER A 179 7.12 -21.19 -3.34
N GLU A 180 6.60 -21.09 -2.12
CA GLU A 180 5.23 -21.40 -1.75
C GLU A 180 4.19 -20.48 -2.39
N LEU A 181 4.60 -19.28 -2.83
CA LEU A 181 3.74 -18.35 -3.55
C LEU A 181 3.43 -18.87 -4.97
N GLY A 182 4.30 -19.71 -5.54
CA GLY A 182 4.16 -20.18 -6.90
C GLY A 182 3.95 -19.01 -7.88
N PRO A 183 2.91 -19.03 -8.74
CA PRO A 183 2.65 -17.95 -9.69
C PRO A 183 2.40 -16.58 -9.05
N THR A 184 1.91 -16.50 -7.81
CA THR A 184 1.63 -15.21 -7.17
C THR A 184 2.90 -14.52 -6.65
N GLY A 185 4.06 -15.19 -6.72
CA GLY A 185 5.38 -14.63 -6.45
C GLY A 185 6.09 -14.08 -7.68
N GLU A 186 5.41 -14.02 -8.83
CA GLU A 186 6.00 -13.63 -10.11
C GLU A 186 5.19 -12.46 -10.71
N TRP A 187 5.85 -11.40 -11.15
CA TRP A 187 5.20 -10.29 -11.86
C TRP A 187 6.04 -9.80 -13.03
N LEU A 188 5.52 -9.91 -14.24
CA LEU A 188 6.09 -9.26 -15.42
C LEU A 188 5.29 -8.00 -15.72
N VAL A 189 5.94 -6.84 -15.60
CA VAL A 189 5.43 -5.54 -16.00
C VAL A 189 5.93 -5.22 -17.40
N VAL A 190 5.04 -4.77 -18.27
CA VAL A 190 5.34 -4.38 -19.65
C VAL A 190 4.68 -3.06 -19.98
N ASN A 191 5.28 -2.28 -20.88
CA ASN A 191 4.60 -1.13 -21.49
C ASN A 191 4.60 -1.29 -23.01
N ASP A 192 3.45 -1.59 -23.59
CA ASP A 192 3.30 -1.88 -25.02
C ASP A 192 2.36 -0.89 -25.73
N GLU A 193 1.74 -1.29 -26.84
CA GLU A 193 0.77 -0.48 -27.58
C GLU A 193 -0.44 -0.07 -26.73
N ASP A 194 -0.89 -0.95 -25.84
CA ASP A 194 -2.05 -0.78 -24.97
C ASP A 194 -1.72 -0.03 -23.67
N GLY A 195 -0.44 0.19 -23.40
CA GLY A 195 0.07 0.95 -22.26
C GLY A 195 0.72 0.07 -21.19
N LEU A 196 0.80 0.60 -19.97
CA LEU A 196 1.43 -0.09 -18.86
C LEU A 196 0.51 -1.20 -18.34
N GLY A 197 0.99 -2.45 -18.39
CA GLY A 197 0.29 -3.63 -17.91
C GLY A 197 1.20 -4.54 -17.10
N TRP A 198 0.60 -5.52 -16.42
CA TRP A 198 1.34 -6.53 -15.68
C TRP A 198 0.63 -7.88 -15.72
N SER A 199 1.37 -8.97 -15.47
CA SER A 199 0.84 -10.32 -15.37
C SER A 199 1.69 -11.21 -14.47
N HIS A 200 1.14 -12.34 -14.00
CA HIS A 200 1.87 -13.35 -13.20
C HIS A 200 2.76 -14.27 -14.05
N GLN A 201 3.52 -13.70 -14.99
CA GLN A 201 4.41 -14.45 -15.87
C GLN A 201 5.83 -14.50 -15.31
N HIS A 202 6.41 -15.70 -15.29
CA HIS A 202 7.85 -15.87 -15.10
C HIS A 202 8.55 -15.74 -16.46
N ALA A 203 9.16 -14.59 -16.72
CA ALA A 203 9.89 -14.32 -17.95
C ALA A 203 11.04 -13.35 -17.70
N LYS A 204 12.04 -13.37 -18.59
CA LYS A 204 13.12 -12.38 -18.54
C LYS A 204 12.58 -11.00 -18.92
N GLY A 205 12.74 -10.04 -18.01
CA GLY A 205 12.61 -8.61 -18.32
C GLY A 205 13.93 -7.99 -18.76
N ASP A 206 13.89 -6.74 -19.21
CA ASP A 206 15.08 -5.92 -19.42
C ASP A 206 15.82 -5.65 -18.10
N ALA A 207 15.05 -5.59 -17.01
CA ALA A 207 15.54 -5.71 -15.64
C ALA A 207 14.69 -6.74 -14.87
N ALA A 208 15.31 -7.36 -13.87
CA ALA A 208 14.66 -8.21 -12.91
C ALA A 208 15.09 -7.83 -11.49
N VAL A 209 14.13 -7.71 -10.56
CA VAL A 209 14.39 -7.54 -9.13
C VAL A 209 13.86 -8.77 -8.41
N ARG A 210 14.72 -9.46 -7.68
CA ARG A 210 14.35 -10.70 -6.98
C ARG A 210 14.86 -10.75 -5.54
N GLY A 211 14.16 -11.46 -4.69
CA GLY A 211 14.52 -11.65 -3.28
C GLY A 211 13.29 -11.83 -2.40
N PRO A 212 13.38 -11.61 -1.08
CA PRO A 212 12.23 -11.75 -0.19
C PRO A 212 11.06 -10.87 -0.63
N VAL A 213 9.84 -11.42 -0.68
CA VAL A 213 8.65 -10.69 -1.15
C VAL A 213 8.34 -9.45 -0.32
N THR A 214 8.64 -9.49 0.99
CA THR A 214 8.52 -8.32 1.86
C THR A 214 9.49 -7.21 1.43
N GLY A 215 10.71 -7.58 1.02
CA GLY A 215 11.67 -6.66 0.44
C GLY A 215 11.15 -6.06 -0.87
N LEU A 216 10.56 -6.87 -1.75
CA LEU A 216 9.94 -6.39 -2.99
C LEU A 216 8.84 -5.36 -2.69
N LEU A 217 7.95 -5.65 -1.73
CA LEU A 217 6.89 -4.72 -1.31
C LEU A 217 7.46 -3.37 -0.86
N LEU A 218 8.51 -3.38 -0.04
CA LEU A 218 9.15 -2.16 0.45
C LEU A 218 9.85 -1.39 -0.67
N ALA A 219 10.52 -2.10 -1.58
CA ALA A 219 11.24 -1.49 -2.70
C ALA A 219 10.29 -0.85 -3.72
N VAL A 220 9.21 -1.53 -4.13
CA VAL A 220 8.23 -0.96 -5.08
C VAL A 220 7.45 0.21 -4.49
N ASN A 221 7.34 0.28 -3.16
CA ASN A 221 6.77 1.43 -2.45
C ASN A 221 7.84 2.45 -2.02
N ARG A 222 9.10 2.34 -2.47
CA ARG A 222 10.19 3.30 -2.20
C ARG A 222 10.54 3.49 -0.71
N ARG A 223 10.37 2.44 0.11
CA ARG A 223 10.70 2.46 1.55
C ARG A 223 12.13 2.04 1.82
N GLN A 224 12.66 1.20 0.96
CA GLN A 224 14.03 0.71 1.01
C GLN A 224 14.58 0.62 -0.41
N THR A 225 15.89 0.81 -0.53
CA THR A 225 16.63 0.48 -1.75
C THR A 225 16.67 -1.05 -1.96
N VAL A 226 17.08 -1.48 -3.15
CA VAL A 226 17.30 -2.91 -3.47
C VAL A 226 18.25 -3.56 -2.45
N GLU A 227 19.33 -2.87 -2.09
CA GLU A 227 20.33 -3.38 -1.14
C GLU A 227 19.75 -3.49 0.28
N GLU A 228 19.11 -2.44 0.79
CA GLU A 228 18.52 -2.42 2.14
C GLU A 228 17.41 -3.47 2.31
N ALA A 229 16.69 -3.78 1.22
CA ALA A 229 15.62 -4.77 1.19
C ALA A 229 16.12 -6.21 0.98
N GLY A 230 17.44 -6.43 0.86
CA GLY A 230 18.01 -7.77 0.62
C GLY A 230 17.65 -8.33 -0.76
N LEU A 231 17.45 -7.47 -1.74
CA LEU A 231 17.08 -7.81 -3.11
C LEU A 231 18.30 -7.83 -4.03
N GLU A 232 18.19 -8.58 -5.12
CA GLU A 232 19.14 -8.60 -6.22
C GLU A 232 18.51 -7.95 -7.45
N LEU A 233 19.23 -7.03 -8.08
CA LEU A 233 18.87 -6.42 -9.35
C LEU A 233 19.74 -7.00 -10.46
N ILE A 234 19.09 -7.55 -11.50
CA ILE A 234 19.71 -8.19 -12.66
C ILE A 234 19.28 -7.43 -13.92
N GLY A 235 20.21 -7.20 -14.85
CA GLY A 235 19.91 -6.51 -16.11
C GLY A 235 20.14 -5.01 -16.05
N ASP A 236 19.28 -4.24 -16.73
CA ASP A 236 19.45 -2.79 -16.87
C ASP A 236 18.94 -2.02 -15.64
N ALA A 237 19.86 -1.55 -14.80
CA ALA A 237 19.52 -0.80 -13.60
C ALA A 237 18.76 0.51 -13.88
N ALA A 238 18.87 1.09 -15.08
CA ALA A 238 18.12 2.30 -15.44
C ALA A 238 16.61 2.02 -15.55
N VAL A 239 16.21 0.80 -15.90
CA VAL A 239 14.79 0.40 -15.93
C VAL A 239 14.21 0.40 -14.52
N TRP A 240 14.92 -0.19 -13.55
CA TRP A 240 14.50 -0.18 -12.15
C TRP A 240 14.51 1.23 -11.57
N GLN A 241 15.56 2.02 -11.82
CA GLN A 241 15.64 3.37 -11.30
C GLN A 241 14.50 4.25 -11.85
N ARG A 242 14.19 4.16 -13.15
CA ARG A 242 13.04 4.86 -13.73
C ARG A 242 11.72 4.41 -13.11
N TRP A 243 11.54 3.11 -12.90
CA TRP A 243 10.35 2.60 -12.21
C TRP A 243 10.22 3.27 -10.83
N VAL A 244 11.30 3.28 -10.06
CA VAL A 244 11.36 3.91 -8.73
C VAL A 244 11.20 5.41 -8.79
N ASP A 245 11.59 6.12 -9.84
CA ASP A 245 11.46 7.59 -9.89
C ASP A 245 10.06 8.03 -10.31
N HIS A 246 9.38 7.25 -11.14
CA HIS A 246 8.14 7.64 -11.82
C HIS A 246 6.87 6.90 -11.34
N SER A 247 6.97 5.88 -10.48
CA SER A 247 5.81 5.22 -9.85
C SER A 247 5.25 6.03 -8.66
N ALA A 248 4.13 6.72 -8.81
CA ALA A 248 3.60 7.58 -7.74
C ALA A 248 3.25 6.81 -6.44
N PHE A 249 3.63 7.36 -5.28
CA PHE A 249 3.19 6.94 -3.95
C PHE A 249 2.68 8.15 -3.15
#